data_AF-A0A7X8JZL5-F1
#
_entry.id   AF-A0A7X8JZL5-F1
#
_cell.length_a   1.000
_cell.length_b   1.000
_cell.length_c   1.000
_cell.angle_alpha   90.00
_cell.angle_beta   90.00
_cell.angle_gamma   90.00
#
_symmetry.space_group_name_H-M   'P 1'
#
loop_
_entity.id
_entity.type
_entity.pdbx_description
1 polymer ?
#
loop_
_entity_poly.entity_id
_entity_poly.type
_entity_poly.pdbx_seq_one_letter_code
_entity_poly.pdbx_strand_id
1 'polypeptide(L)' 'MLKDFASRFRKLNGSISCRDLIDFDISDEKQLIAARKTEVFRTKCAMYVRNAVNLLEEIILEYEVKL' A
#
# COMPACT_ATOMS: atom_id res chain seq x y z
N MET A 1 15.87 -0.62 6.45
CA MET A 1 14.98 -0.73 5.27
C MET A 1 13.53 -1.05 5.65
N LEU A 2 13.17 -2.24 6.14
CA LEU A 2 11.76 -2.63 6.36
C LEU A 2 10.97 -1.69 7.29
N LYS A 3 11.52 -1.35 8.47
CA LYS A 3 10.84 -0.45 9.43
C LYS A 3 10.66 0.97 8.88
N ASP A 4 11.64 1.45 8.11
CA ASP A 4 11.60 2.76 7.48
C ASP A 4 10.53 2.80 6.38
N PHE A 5 10.53 1.81 5.49
CA PHE A 5 9.49 1.64 4.47
C PHE A 5 8.09 1.59 5.09
N ALA A 6 7.86 0.74 6.10
CA ALA A 6 6.55 0.62 6.74
C ALA A 6 6.10 1.92 7.41
N SER A 7 7.03 2.68 8.00
CA SER A 7 6.75 3.99 8.60
C SER A 7 6.36 5.02 7.55
N ARG A 8 7.16 5.16 6.48
CA ARG A 8 6.90 6.11 5.38
C ARG A 8 5.62 5.76 4.61
N PHE A 9 5.40 4.47 4.32
CA PHE A 9 4.18 4.01 3.66
C PHE A 9 2.94 4.29 4.51
N ARG A 10 2.98 4.01 5.81
CA ARG A 10 1.87 4.35 6.73
C ARG A 10 1.63 5.85 6.77
N LYS A 11 2.68 6.67 6.83
CA LYS A 11 2.56 8.13 6.84
C LYS A 11 1.91 8.66 5.55
N LEU A 12 2.24 8.07 4.41
CA LEU A 12 1.70 8.49 3.10
C LEU A 12 0.26 8.00 2.88
N ASN A 13 -0.05 6.76 3.27
CA ASN A 13 -1.30 6.08 2.89
C ASN A 13 -2.28 5.89 4.05
N GLY A 14 -1.90 6.24 5.28
CA GLY A 14 -2.70 6.09 6.50
C GLY A 14 -2.59 4.74 7.19
N SER A 15 -2.40 3.64 6.45
CA SER A 15 -2.22 2.30 7.01
C SER A 15 -1.24 1.47 6.18
N ILE A 16 -0.92 0.28 6.68
CA ILE A 16 -0.24 -0.81 5.95
C ILE A 16 -1.15 -2.03 5.79
N SER A 17 -2.35 -2.01 6.41
CA SER A 17 -3.34 -3.07 6.32
C SER A 17 -4.22 -2.83 5.10
N CYS A 18 -4.34 -3.81 4.20
CA CYS A 18 -5.26 -3.72 3.07
C CYS A 18 -6.68 -3.39 3.53
N ARG A 19 -7.14 -4.01 4.62
CA ARG A 19 -8.49 -3.80 5.16
C ARG A 19 -8.77 -2.33 5.49
N ASP A 20 -7.81 -1.64 6.10
CA ASP A 20 -7.96 -0.22 6.44
C ASP A 20 -7.81 0.68 5.22
N LEU A 21 -6.98 0.27 4.25
CA LEU A 21 -6.70 1.05 3.04
C LEU A 21 -7.89 1.06 2.07
N ILE A 22 -8.56 -0.08 1.92
CA ILE A 22 -9.64 -0.25 0.95
C ILE A 22 -11.03 -0.36 1.56
N ASP A 23 -11.14 -0.35 2.89
CA ASP A 23 -12.40 -0.45 3.64
C ASP A 23 -13.15 -1.79 3.46
N PHE A 24 -12.44 -2.84 3.02
CA PHE A 24 -12.98 -4.19 2.85
C PHE A 24 -12.05 -5.24 3.44
N ASP A 25 -12.63 -6.19 4.16
CA ASP A 25 -11.94 -7.42 4.53
C ASP A 25 -11.96 -8.41 3.36
N ILE A 26 -10.87 -8.51 2.63
CA ILE A 26 -10.75 -9.41 1.45
C ILE A 26 -10.61 -10.89 1.82
N SER A 27 -10.46 -11.22 3.11
CA SER A 27 -10.52 -12.59 3.61
C SER A 27 -11.95 -13.06 3.84
N ASP A 28 -12.93 -12.14 3.87
CA ASP A 28 -14.36 -12.45 3.88
C ASP A 28 -14.91 -12.46 2.43
N GLU A 29 -15.53 -13.57 2.02
CA GLU A 29 -16.00 -13.75 0.65
C GLU A 29 -17.07 -12.72 0.25
N LYS A 30 -17.98 -12.35 1.16
CA LYS A 30 -19.05 -11.40 0.88
C LYS A 30 -18.49 -10.00 0.68
N GLN A 31 -17.53 -9.60 1.53
CA GLN A 31 -16.84 -8.32 1.41
C GLN A 31 -15.94 -8.26 0.17
N LEU A 32 -15.27 -9.36 -0.20
CA LEU A 32 -14.52 -9.44 -1.45
C LEU A 32 -15.42 -9.23 -2.67
N ILE A 33 -16.61 -9.85 -2.70
CA ILE A 33 -17.59 -9.63 -3.76
C ILE A 33 -18.05 -8.17 -3.80
N ALA A 34 -18.27 -7.54 -2.64
CA ALA A 34 -18.63 -6.13 -2.56
C ALA A 34 -17.49 -5.22 -3.08
N ALA A 35 -16.25 -5.46 -2.67
CA ALA A 35 -15.07 -4.72 -3.10
C ALA A 35 -14.87 -4.75 -4.63
N ARG A 36 -15.14 -5.90 -5.26
CA ARG A 36 -15.07 -6.04 -6.72
C ARG A 36 -16.05 -5.14 -7.46
N LYS A 37 -17.18 -4.79 -6.84
CA LYS A 37 -18.20 -3.91 -7.44
C LYS A 37 -17.88 -2.42 -7.31
N THR A 38 -16.90 -2.04 -6.50
CA THR A 38 -16.55 -0.62 -6.24
C THR A 38 -15.29 -0.15 -6.98
N GLU A 39 -14.72 -0.98 -7.87
CA GLU A 39 -13.46 -0.72 -8.59
C GLU A 39 -12.25 -0.44 -7.66
N VAL A 40 -12.34 -0.80 -6.38
CA VAL A 40 -11.35 -0.39 -5.37
C VAL A 40 -9.95 -0.93 -5.66
N PHE A 41 -9.85 -2.10 -6.29
CA PHE A 41 -8.58 -2.68 -6.71
C PHE A 41 -7.91 -1.88 -7.83
N ARG A 42 -8.71 -1.32 -8.74
CA ARG A 42 -8.21 -0.52 -9.86
C ARG A 42 -7.88 0.91 -9.44
N THR A 43 -8.67 1.50 -8.55
CA THR A 43 -8.53 2.91 -8.17
C THR A 43 -7.61 3.09 -6.96
N LYS A 44 -7.81 2.34 -5.87
CA LYS A 44 -7.02 2.44 -4.65
C LYS A 44 -5.79 1.53 -4.69
N CYS A 45 -5.93 0.22 -4.94
CA CYS A 45 -4.76 -0.68 -4.85
C CYS A 45 -3.67 -0.33 -5.87
N ALA A 46 -4.03 0.05 -7.10
CA ALA A 46 -3.05 0.48 -8.09
C ALA A 46 -2.25 1.72 -7.63
N MET A 47 -2.90 2.68 -6.96
CA MET A 47 -2.23 3.83 -6.34
C MET A 47 -1.29 3.39 -5.22
N TYR A 48 -1.73 2.48 -4.33
CA TYR A 48 -0.89 1.98 -3.24
C TYR A 48 0.34 1.21 -3.73
N VAL A 49 0.22 0.42 -4.81
CA VAL A 49 1.37 -0.25 -5.43
C VAL A 49 2.35 0.76 -6.00
N ARG A 50 1.87 1.79 -6.70
CA ARG A 50 2.74 2.88 -7.21
C ARG A 50 3.46 3.59 -6.07
N ASN A 51 2.75 3.92 -4.99
CA ASN A 51 3.34 4.56 -3.81
C ASN A 51 4.40 3.66 -3.16
N ALA A 52 4.18 2.34 -3.10
CA ALA A 52 5.16 1.40 -2.58
C ALA A 52 6.43 1.36 -3.43
N VAL A 53 6.30 1.29 -4.76
CA VAL A 53 7.44 1.27 -5.69
C VAL A 53 8.26 2.55 -5.57
N ASN A 54 7.62 3.71 -5.67
CA ASN A 54 8.30 5.01 -5.56
C ASN A 54 9.05 5.14 -4.22
N LEU A 55 8.40 4.76 -3.10
CA LEU A 55 9.05 4.81 -1.78
C LEU A 55 10.24 3.86 -1.68
N LEU A 56 10.16 2.66 -2.28
CA LEU A 56 11.28 1.72 -2.28
C LEU A 56 12.43 2.23 -3.14
N GLU A 57 12.16 2.82 -4.31
CA GLU A 57 13.17 3.43 -5.16
C GLU A 57 13.90 4.56 -4.41
N GLU A 58 13.17 5.46 -3.75
CA GLU A 58 13.73 6.51 -2.90
C GLU A 58 14.63 5.94 -1.79
N ILE A 59 14.13 4.94 -1.05
CA ILE A 59 14.87 4.32 0.05
C ILE A 59 16.13 3.63 -0.48
N ILE A 60 16.07 2.92 -1.60
CA ILE A 60 17.23 2.22 -2.18
C ILE A 60 18.30 3.24 -2.57
N LEU A 61 17.92 4.30 -3.30
CA LEU A 61 18.85 5.38 -3.69
C LEU A 61 19.48 6.05 -2.46
N GLU A 62 18.69 6.35 -1.42
CA GLU A 62 19.21 6.92 -0.17
C GLU A 62 20.21 6.01 0.54
N TYR A 63 20.07 4.68 0.44
CA TYR A 63 20.97 3.72 1.06
C TYR A 63 22.23 3.52 0.24
N GLU A 64 22.14 3.48 -1.09
CA GLU A 64 23.30 3.39 -1.98
C GLU A 64 24.21 4.62 -1.87
N VAL A 65 23.64 5.82 -1.70
CA VAL A 65 24.40 7.07 -1.47
C VAL A 65 25.08 7.11 -0.09
N LYS A 66 24.64 6.27 0.87
CA LYS A 66 25.19 6.22 2.24
C LYS A 66 26.30 5.16 2.41
N LEU A 67 26.54 4.32 1.40
CA LEU A 67 27.60 3.30 1.37
C LEU A 67 28.86 3.86 0.70
#